data_AF-A0A9D7XN39-F1
#
_entry.id   AF-A0A9D7XN39-F1
#
_cell.length_a   1.000
_cell.length_b   1.000
_cell.length_c   1.000
_cell.angle_alpha   90.00
_cell.angle_beta   90.00
_cell.angle_gamma   90.00
#
_symmetry.space_group_name_H-M   'P 1'
#
loop_
_entity.id
_entity.type
_entity.pdbx_description
1 polymer ?
#
loop_
_entity_poly.entity_id
_entity_poly.type
_entity_poly.pdbx_seq_one_letter_code
_entity_poly.pdbx_strand_id
1 'polypeptide(L)' 'MGPFITRYVEGHGDPESIESAVEQVRGRAARLEVEILMDASHVAELLEDLRGELPNRDVVWWLNPVTGVGRLV' A
#
# COMPACT_ATOMS: atom_id res chain seq x y z
N MET A 1 -2.50 16.52 2.04
CA MET A 1 -1.61 15.34 2.13
C MET A 1 -0.83 15.40 3.42
N GLY A 2 -1.07 14.48 4.36
CA GLY A 2 -0.26 14.37 5.58
C GLY A 2 1.01 13.55 5.35
N PRO A 3 1.81 13.27 6.40
CA PRO A 3 3.05 12.52 6.26
C PRO A 3 2.78 11.10 5.77
N PHE A 4 3.71 10.58 4.97
CA PHE A 4 3.70 9.18 4.54
C PHE A 4 5.03 8.52 4.90
N ILE A 5 4.98 7.20 5.08
CA ILE A 5 6.14 6.34 5.22
C ILE A 5 6.09 5.23 4.18
N THR A 6 7.25 4.74 3.78
CA THR A 6 7.37 3.63 2.84
C THR A 6 8.27 2.56 3.43
N ARG A 7 7.90 1.28 3.27
CA ARG A 7 8.75 0.14 3.66
C ARG A 7 8.66 -0.98 2.63
N TYR A 8 9.77 -1.69 2.42
CA TYR A 8 9.76 -2.94 1.68
C TYR A 8 9.22 -4.05 2.57
N VAL A 9 8.30 -4.84 2.05
CA VAL A 9 7.66 -5.96 2.76
C VAL A 9 7.62 -7.21 1.90
N GLU A 10 7.52 -8.36 2.55
CA GLU A 10 7.28 -9.63 1.87
C GLU A 10 5.78 -9.88 1.80
N GLY A 11 5.25 -10.00 0.59
CA GLY A 11 3.86 -10.40 0.36
C GLY A 11 3.74 -11.92 0.39
N HIS A 12 2.90 -12.43 1.29
CA HIS A 12 2.48 -13.84 1.32
C HIS A 12 0.98 -13.88 1.02
N GLY A 13 0.61 -14.40 -0.16
CA GLY A 13 -0.77 -14.41 -0.67
C GLY A 13 -0.93 -15.36 -1.84
N ASP A 14 -2.19 -15.61 -2.25
CA ASP A 14 -2.62 -16.63 -3.21
C ASP A 14 -1.69 -16.70 -4.45
N PRO A 15 -1.11 -17.88 -4.77
CA PRO A 15 -0.08 -18.06 -5.82
C PRO A 15 -0.48 -17.58 -7.22
N GLU A 16 -1.75 -17.28 -7.50
CA GLU A 16 -2.20 -16.75 -8.80
C GLU A 16 -1.82 -15.28 -9.06
N SER A 17 -1.40 -14.51 -8.03
CA SER A 17 -0.93 -13.12 -8.19
C SER A 17 0.59 -12.97 -8.39
N ILE A 18 1.31 -14.08 -8.56
CA ILE A 18 2.77 -14.09 -8.66
C ILE A 18 3.20 -13.90 -10.12
N GLU A 19 3.43 -12.65 -10.51
CA GLU A 19 3.68 -12.23 -11.90
C GLU A 19 5.07 -12.61 -12.44
N SER A 20 6.02 -13.11 -11.64
CA SER A 20 7.34 -13.53 -12.13
C SER A 20 7.77 -14.92 -11.70
N ALA A 21 8.44 -15.66 -12.61
CA ALA A 21 8.98 -16.99 -12.35
C ALA A 21 9.98 -17.03 -11.18
N VAL A 22 10.63 -15.90 -10.86
CA VAL A 22 11.56 -15.76 -9.73
C VAL A 22 10.81 -15.75 -8.39
N GLU A 23 9.62 -15.17 -8.34
CA GLU A 23 8.79 -15.12 -7.14
C GLU A 23 8.06 -16.44 -6.90
N GLN A 24 7.69 -17.19 -7.95
CA GLN A 24 7.11 -18.52 -7.83
C GLN A 24 8.10 -19.53 -7.22
N VAL A 25 9.39 -19.40 -7.51
CA VAL A 25 10.46 -20.24 -6.93
C VAL A 25 10.72 -19.92 -5.45
N ARG A 26 10.46 -18.69 -5.01
CA ARG A 26 10.70 -18.25 -3.62
C ARG A 26 9.47 -18.26 -2.71
N GLY A 27 8.25 -18.32 -3.27
CA GLY A 27 7.00 -18.27 -2.52
C GLY A 27 6.70 -16.93 -1.84
N ARG A 28 7.36 -15.85 -2.27
CA ARG A 28 7.21 -14.48 -1.73
C ARG A 28 7.41 -13.45 -2.83
N ALA A 29 6.51 -12.47 -2.89
CA ALA A 29 6.62 -11.32 -3.79
C ALA A 29 7.21 -10.13 -3.03
N ALA A 30 8.17 -9.43 -3.64
CA ALA A 30 8.75 -8.22 -3.05
C ALA A 30 7.75 -7.07 -3.23
N ARG A 31 7.16 -6.58 -2.14
CA ARG A 31 6.13 -5.54 -2.17
C ARG A 31 6.64 -4.25 -1.53
N LEU A 32 6.11 -3.12 -2.00
CA LEU A 32 6.28 -1.82 -1.38
C LEU A 32 5.00 -1.49 -0.64
N GLU A 33 5.10 -1.27 0.67
CA GLU A 33 4.00 -0.75 1.47
C GLU A 33 4.17 0.76 1.65
N VAL A 34 3.07 1.49 1.45
CA VAL A 34 2.98 2.93 1.67
C VAL A 34 1.89 3.18 2.70
N GLU A 35 2.24 3.81 3.82
CA GLU A 35 1.31 4.18 4.89
C GLU A 35 1.20 5.71 4.93
N ILE A 36 -0.02 6.23 4.80
CA ILE A 36 -0.28 7.67 4.67
C ILE A 36 -1.22 8.08 5.81
N LEU A 37 -0.75 8.99 6.67
CA LEU A 37 -1.62 9.62 7.66
C LEU A 37 -2.34 10.79 6.98
N MET A 38 -3.67 10.72 6.89
CA MET A 38 -4.46 11.78 6.28
C MET A 38 -5.87 11.89 6.86
N ASP A 39 -6.52 13.03 6.59
CA ASP A 39 -7.94 13.19 6.86
C ASP A 39 -8.77 12.32 5.91
N ALA A 40 -9.76 11.60 6.45
CA ALA A 40 -10.59 10.65 5.72
C ALA A 40 -11.34 11.27 4.54
N SER A 41 -11.64 12.57 4.57
CA SER A 41 -12.30 13.29 3.48
C SER A 41 -11.51 13.27 2.17
N HIS A 42 -10.19 13.12 2.23
CA HIS A 42 -9.30 13.13 1.06
C HIS A 42 -9.02 11.72 0.50
N VAL A 43 -9.52 10.66 1.15
CA VAL A 43 -9.22 9.28 0.73
C VAL A 43 -9.77 8.98 -0.65
N ALA A 44 -10.99 9.42 -0.95
CA ALA A 44 -11.63 9.14 -2.24
C ALA A 44 -10.86 9.79 -3.41
N GLU A 45 -10.44 11.05 -3.23
CA GLU A 45 -9.62 11.78 -4.21
C GLU A 45 -8.29 11.06 -4.46
N LEU A 46 -7.59 10.69 -3.39
CA LEU A 46 -6.31 9.97 -3.51
C LEU A 46 -6.44 8.64 -4.26
N LEU A 47 -7.51 7.87 -3.99
CA LEU A 47 -7.71 6.58 -4.66
C LEU A 47 -8.02 6.72 -6.15
N GLU A 48 -8.73 7.78 -6.55
CA GLU A 48 -8.96 8.08 -7.97
C GLU A 48 -7.66 8.50 -8.66
N ASP A 49 -6.87 9.36 -8.03
CA ASP A 49 -5.54 9.74 -8.55
C ASP A 49 -4.61 8.53 -8.71
N LEU A 50 -4.53 7.68 -7.68
CA LEU A 50 -3.70 6.46 -7.73
C LEU A 50 -4.18 5.50 -8.82
N ARG A 51 -5.48 5.39 -9.07
CA ARG A 51 -6.02 4.57 -10.16
C ARG A 51 -5.63 5.11 -11.53
N GLY A 52 -5.57 6.43 -11.69
CA GLY A 52 -5.12 7.08 -12.92
C GLY A 52 -3.62 6.92 -13.18
N GLU A 53 -2.80 7.03 -12.13
CA GLU A 53 -1.34 7.03 -12.22
C GLU A 53 -0.71 5.61 -12.20
N LEU A 54 -1.41 4.62 -11.65
CA LEU A 54 -0.92 3.23 -11.54
C LEU A 54 -1.77 2.24 -12.37
N PRO A 55 -1.95 2.44 -13.69
CA PRO A 55 -2.68 1.50 -14.51
C PRO A 55 -1.94 0.15 -14.55
N ASN A 56 -2.66 -0.94 -14.28
CA ASN A 56 -2.17 -2.33 -14.28
C ASN A 56 -1.27 -2.75 -13.10
N ARG A 57 -1.54 -2.24 -11.88
CA ARG A 57 -0.90 -2.74 -10.66
C ARG A 57 -1.96 -3.38 -9.75
N ASP A 58 -1.70 -4.60 -9.27
CA ASP A 58 -2.47 -5.24 -8.20
C ASP A 58 -2.17 -4.53 -6.85
N VAL A 59 -2.73 -3.32 -6.70
CA VAL A 59 -2.59 -2.49 -5.50
C VAL A 59 -3.75 -2.77 -4.58
N VAL A 60 -3.46 -3.44 -3.46
CA VAL A 60 -4.42 -3.64 -2.37
C VAL A 60 -4.28 -2.49 -1.37
N TRP A 61 -5.40 -1.94 -0.92
CA TRP A 61 -5.45 -0.88 0.08
C TRP A 61 -6.52 -1.19 1.13
N TRP A 62 -6.35 -0.64 2.32
CA TRP A 62 -7.32 -0.65 3.41
C TRP A 62 -7.14 0.60 4.27
N LEU A 63 -8.13 0.91 5.10
CA LEU A 63 -8.08 2.04 6.04
C LEU A 63 -7.96 1.53 7.47
N ASN A 64 -7.03 2.13 8.21
CA ASN A 64 -6.91 1.94 9.65
C ASN A 64 -7.25 3.27 10.34
N PRO A 65 -8.32 3.35 11.16
CA PRO A 65 -8.64 4.58 11.89
C PRO A 65 -7.53 4.95 12.88
N VAL A 66 -7.03 6.17 12.77
CA VAL A 66 -6.07 6.73 13.74
C VAL A 66 -6.84 7.59 14.73
N THR A 67 -6.92 7.15 15.98
CA THR A 67 -7.69 7.81 17.05
C THR A 67 -6.90 8.89 17.79
N GLY A 68 -5.59 9.01 17.52
CA GLY A 68 -4.75 10.03 18.12
C GLY A 68 -3.40 10.13 17.42
N VAL A 69 -2.88 11.35 17.30
CA VAL A 69 -1.57 11.67 16.74
C VAL A 69 -0.93 12.71 17.64
N GLY A 70 0.37 12.55 17.92
CA GLY A 70 1.11 13.50 18.73
C GLY A 70 2.61 13.37 18.53
N ARG A 71 3.35 14.31 19.11
CA ARG A 71 4.80 14.20 19.28
C ARG A 71 5.09 14.19 20.77
N LEU A 72 5.93 13.26 21.19
CA LEU A 72 6.57 13.32 22.49
C LEU A 72 7.72 14.33 22.33
N VAL A 73 7.51 15.55 22.84
CA VAL A 73 8.53 16.59 22.92
C VAL A 73 9.11 16.63 24.33
#